data_AF-A0A1Q9YLZ8-F1
#
_entry.id   AF-A0A1Q9YLZ8-F1
#
_cell.length_a   1.000
_cell.length_b   1.000
_cell.length_c   1.000
_cell.angle_alpha   90.00
_cell.angle_beta   90.00
_cell.angle_gamma   90.00
#
_symmetry.space_group_name_H-M   'P 1'
#
loop_
_entity.id
_entity.type
_entity.pdbx_description
1 polymer ?
#
loop_
_entity_poly.entity_id
_entity_poly.type
_entity_poly.pdbx_seq_one_letter_code
_entity_poly.pdbx_strand_id
1 'polypeptide(L)'
;MLLTSQKNDVSGCSGDEYRNVKPILALWIMPHMEHSFIINCRSCAEMIFTDSDTGNAGQNLCHVMDGFIRIKVFAVGNDRDESGDGAIRCFSHIFRESIDPEKQIRYLEKEGVSVTAHTIDQLDDCNEAQVVWADPKMKREYHQMKAERDACIEKIYGFKSENDGLKSEYDRLRSRLDLLKGKYPEIYHERTSTFIGKQKC
;
A
#
# COMPACT_ATOMS: atom_id res chain seq x y z
N MET A 1 20.30 -2.42 -5.12
CA MET A 1 20.31 -3.06 -6.46
C MET A 1 19.07 -2.56 -7.17
N LEU A 2 19.21 -1.67 -8.16
CA LEU A 2 18.06 -1.06 -8.85
C LEU A 2 17.34 -2.12 -9.69
N LEU A 3 16.04 -2.31 -9.46
CA LEU A 3 15.13 -3.07 -10.31
C LEU A 3 14.94 -2.31 -11.63
N THR A 4 15.85 -2.49 -12.59
CA THR A 4 15.67 -1.96 -13.94
C THR A 4 14.73 -2.87 -14.72
N SER A 5 13.54 -2.36 -15.05
CA SER A 5 12.60 -2.98 -15.99
C SER A 5 13.27 -3.25 -17.34
N GLN A 6 13.23 -4.50 -17.79
CA GLN A 6 13.89 -5.02 -19.00
C GLN A 6 13.05 -4.90 -20.28
N LYS A 7 12.12 -3.94 -20.34
CA LYS A 7 11.29 -3.82 -21.54
C LYS A 7 12.15 -3.31 -22.71
N ASN A 8 12.46 -4.21 -23.66
CA ASN A 8 13.12 -3.95 -24.94
C ASN A 8 14.65 -3.64 -24.92
N ASP A 9 15.41 -4.11 -23.91
CA ASP A 9 16.88 -4.00 -23.92
C ASP A 9 17.52 -5.08 -24.81
N VAL A 10 18.06 -4.69 -25.96
CA VAL A 10 18.74 -5.57 -26.94
C VAL A 10 20.27 -5.48 -26.89
N SER A 11 20.84 -4.72 -25.93
CA SER A 11 22.30 -4.57 -25.79
C SER A 11 23.03 -5.88 -25.46
N GLY A 12 22.26 -6.92 -25.11
CA GLY A 12 22.69 -8.30 -24.89
C GLY A 12 23.10 -9.09 -26.13
N CYS A 13 22.69 -8.64 -27.32
CA CYS A 13 22.73 -9.42 -28.55
C CYS A 13 23.64 -8.75 -29.60
N SER A 14 24.80 -9.35 -29.90
CA SER A 14 25.68 -8.93 -31.01
C SER A 14 26.13 -10.16 -31.79
N GLY A 15 25.62 -10.33 -33.01
CA GLY A 15 25.85 -11.54 -33.80
C GLY A 15 25.41 -12.81 -33.07
N ASP A 16 26.27 -13.83 -33.05
CA ASP A 16 26.05 -15.12 -32.34
C ASP A 16 26.63 -15.12 -30.92
N GLU A 17 27.12 -13.99 -30.43
CA GLU A 17 27.79 -13.87 -29.14
C GLU A 17 26.84 -13.25 -28.10
N TYR A 18 26.08 -14.11 -27.42
CA TYR A 18 25.12 -13.78 -26.35
C TYR A 18 25.77 -13.32 -25.03
N ARG A 19 26.85 -12.53 -25.08
CA ARG A 19 27.74 -12.26 -23.95
C ARG A 19 27.13 -11.40 -22.84
N ASN A 20 26.04 -10.68 -23.12
CA ASN A 20 25.45 -9.70 -22.20
C ASN A 20 23.96 -9.96 -21.93
N VAL A 21 23.46 -11.17 -22.21
CA VAL A 21 22.06 -11.51 -21.95
C VAL A 21 21.83 -11.59 -20.43
N LYS A 22 20.90 -10.79 -19.93
CA LYS A 22 20.62 -10.62 -18.50
C LYS A 22 19.48 -11.55 -18.05
N PRO A 23 19.71 -12.46 -17.08
CA PRO A 23 18.71 -13.45 -16.68
C PRO A 23 17.46 -12.79 -16.11
N ILE A 24 16.32 -13.42 -16.35
CA ILE A 24 15.01 -12.97 -15.90
C ILE A 24 14.68 -13.67 -14.58
N LEU A 25 14.32 -12.89 -13.55
CA LEU A 25 13.72 -13.41 -12.34
C LEU A 25 12.21 -13.17 -12.39
N ALA A 26 11.45 -14.23 -12.59
CA ALA A 26 10.00 -14.22 -12.49
C ALA A 26 9.59 -14.59 -11.05
N LEU A 27 8.79 -13.73 -10.42
CA LEU A 27 8.28 -13.92 -9.08
C LEU A 27 6.79 -14.27 -9.17
N TRP A 28 6.40 -15.41 -8.62
CA TRP A 28 5.00 -15.76 -8.39
C TRP A 28 4.75 -15.79 -6.90
N ILE A 29 3.80 -14.99 -6.43
CA ILE A 29 3.46 -14.91 -5.02
C ILE A 29 2.06 -15.49 -4.84
N MET A 30 1.95 -16.47 -3.96
CA MET A 30 0.71 -17.11 -3.55
C MET A 30 0.42 -16.67 -2.12
N PRO A 31 -0.33 -15.57 -1.93
CA PRO A 31 -0.76 -15.18 -0.61
C PRO A 31 -1.83 -16.17 -0.10
N HIS A 32 -2.05 -16.18 1.23
CA HIS A 32 -3.13 -16.94 1.85
C HIS A 32 -2.99 -18.47 1.84
N MET A 33 -1.77 -18.98 1.81
CA MET A 33 -1.51 -20.43 1.93
C MET A 33 -1.62 -20.88 3.38
N GLU A 34 -1.74 -22.19 3.60
CA GLU A 34 -1.72 -22.80 4.94
C GLU A 34 -0.30 -22.77 5.53
N HIS A 35 0.68 -23.19 4.73
CA HIS A 35 2.10 -23.26 5.08
C HIS A 35 2.98 -22.45 4.14
N SER A 36 4.09 -21.94 4.69
CA SER A 36 5.03 -21.07 4.01
C SER A 36 6.11 -21.89 3.36
N PHE A 37 6.34 -21.69 2.06
CA PHE A 37 7.40 -22.39 1.33
C PHE A 37 7.84 -21.62 0.09
N ILE A 38 9.04 -21.95 -0.40
CA ILE A 38 9.60 -21.39 -1.62
C ILE A 38 9.88 -22.53 -2.60
N ILE A 39 9.33 -22.42 -3.80
CA ILE A 39 9.69 -23.30 -4.92
C ILE A 39 10.67 -22.54 -5.81
N ASN A 40 11.85 -23.11 -6.01
CA ASN A 40 12.83 -22.62 -6.96
C ASN A 40 12.73 -23.43 -8.26
N CYS A 41 12.22 -22.81 -9.31
CA CYS A 41 12.13 -23.40 -10.64
C CYS A 41 13.18 -22.76 -11.55
N ARG A 42 13.92 -23.61 -12.26
CA ARG A 42 14.91 -23.19 -13.26
C ARG A 42 14.36 -23.56 -14.64
N SER A 43 14.31 -22.60 -15.57
CA SER A 43 13.92 -22.92 -16.95
C SER A 43 14.93 -23.87 -17.58
N CYS A 44 14.46 -24.81 -18.38
CA CYS A 44 15.28 -25.56 -19.32
C CYS A 44 15.02 -25.01 -20.71
N ALA A 45 16.09 -24.75 -21.46
CA ALA A 45 15.95 -24.40 -22.87
C ALA A 45 16.05 -25.67 -23.71
N GLU A 46 15.08 -25.87 -24.59
CA GLU A 46 15.08 -26.98 -25.54
C GLU A 46 15.05 -26.43 -26.97
N MET A 47 15.90 -26.97 -27.83
CA MET A 47 15.97 -26.61 -29.23
C MET A 47 15.45 -27.77 -30.07
N ILE A 48 14.42 -27.50 -30.89
CA ILE A 48 13.86 -28.47 -31.83
C ILE A 48 14.33 -28.09 -33.23
N PHE A 49 15.12 -28.96 -33.88
CA PHE A 49 15.60 -28.74 -35.23
C PHE A 49 14.61 -29.29 -36.27
N THR A 50 14.51 -28.58 -37.39
CA THR A 50 14.08 -29.15 -38.68
C THR A 50 15.31 -29.11 -39.58
N ASP A 51 15.76 -30.28 -40.03
CA ASP A 51 17.09 -30.53 -40.63
C ASP A 51 17.63 -29.43 -41.56
N SER A 52 18.85 -28.95 -41.23
CA SER A 52 19.96 -28.55 -42.15
C SER A 52 20.90 -27.49 -41.59
N ASP A 53 20.66 -26.93 -40.40
CA ASP A 53 21.60 -25.98 -39.79
C ASP A 53 22.71 -26.68 -38.99
N THR A 54 23.93 -26.62 -39.53
CA THR A 54 25.18 -27.07 -38.88
C THR A 54 25.83 -25.98 -38.02
N GLY A 55 25.15 -24.85 -37.82
CA GLY A 55 25.66 -23.69 -37.10
C GLY A 55 25.60 -23.87 -35.58
N ASN A 56 26.69 -23.55 -34.88
CA ASN A 56 26.78 -23.59 -33.41
C ASN A 56 25.93 -22.49 -32.73
N ALA A 57 25.39 -21.53 -33.47
CA ALA A 57 24.66 -20.39 -32.93
C ALA A 57 23.42 -20.79 -32.12
N GLY A 58 22.58 -21.69 -32.67
CA GLY A 58 21.37 -22.16 -31.97
C GLY A 58 21.69 -22.97 -30.71
N GLN A 59 22.73 -23.81 -30.76
CA GLN A 59 23.20 -24.56 -29.59
C GLN A 59 23.79 -23.64 -28.51
N ASN A 60 24.57 -22.64 -28.91
CA ASN A 60 25.11 -21.62 -28.02
C ASN A 60 23.99 -20.80 -27.37
N LEU A 61 22.96 -20.43 -28.13
CA LEU A 61 21.77 -19.75 -27.59
C LEU A 61 21.04 -20.65 -26.59
N CYS A 62 20.80 -21.91 -26.94
CA CYS A 62 20.13 -22.87 -26.07
C CYS A 62 20.88 -23.03 -24.74
N HIS A 63 22.21 -23.13 -24.79
CA HIS A 63 23.05 -23.18 -23.59
C HIS A 63 22.96 -21.90 -22.74
N VAL A 64 22.99 -20.72 -23.37
CA VAL A 64 22.86 -19.44 -22.66
C VAL A 64 21.47 -19.24 -22.07
N MET A 65 20.44 -19.79 -22.72
CA MET A 65 19.05 -19.73 -22.28
C MET A 65 18.72 -20.74 -21.16
N ASP A 66 19.60 -21.71 -20.89
CA ASP A 66 19.38 -22.68 -19.82
C ASP A 66 19.48 -22.04 -18.43
N GLY A 67 18.39 -22.12 -17.66
CA GLY A 67 18.22 -21.38 -16.39
C GLY A 67 18.19 -19.87 -16.52
N PHE A 68 18.03 -19.36 -17.73
CA PHE A 68 17.95 -17.94 -18.02
C PHE A 68 16.72 -17.29 -17.38
N ILE A 69 15.59 -18.02 -17.35
CA ILE A 69 14.42 -17.64 -16.57
C ILE A 69 14.46 -18.42 -15.27
N ARG A 70 14.58 -17.70 -14.16
CA ARG A 70 14.45 -18.24 -12.81
C ARG A 70 13.06 -17.89 -12.33
N ILE A 71 12.25 -18.89 -12.04
CA ILE A 71 10.92 -18.70 -11.49
C ILE A 71 11.01 -19.04 -10.00
N LYS A 72 10.68 -18.08 -9.14
CA LYS A 72 10.51 -18.36 -7.71
C LYS A 72 9.03 -18.23 -7.36
N VAL A 73 8.48 -19.29 -6.79
CA VAL A 73 7.12 -19.28 -6.24
C VAL A 73 7.21 -19.15 -4.73
N PHE A 74 6.63 -18.08 -4.19
CA PHE A 74 6.54 -17.81 -2.75
C PHE A 74 5.14 -18.12 -2.28
N ALA A 75 4.98 -19.18 -1.51
CA ALA A 75 3.76 -19.46 -0.76
C ALA A 75 3.86 -18.81 0.62
N VAL A 76 2.94 -17.90 0.92
CA VAL A 76 2.91 -17.19 2.20
C VAL A 76 1.84 -17.82 3.09
N GLY A 77 2.30 -18.71 3.98
CA GLY A 77 1.52 -19.52 4.92
C GLY A 77 1.24 -18.86 6.26
N ASN A 78 0.34 -19.42 7.07
CA ASN A 78 -0.01 -18.85 8.40
C ASN A 78 1.19 -18.81 9.35
N ASP A 79 2.12 -19.73 9.16
CA ASP A 79 3.44 -19.87 9.78
C ASP A 79 4.51 -18.89 9.23
N ARG A 80 4.13 -17.86 8.45
CA ARG A 80 5.06 -16.92 7.82
C ARG A 80 6.07 -16.27 8.77
N ASP A 81 5.66 -15.98 10.01
CA ASP A 81 6.52 -15.36 11.02
C ASP A 81 7.57 -16.34 11.57
N GLU A 82 7.30 -17.64 11.43
CA GLU A 82 8.19 -18.75 11.82
C GLU A 82 9.07 -19.23 10.66
N SER A 83 8.79 -18.78 9.43
CA SER A 83 9.38 -19.34 8.19
C SER A 83 10.89 -19.18 8.04
N GLY A 84 11.58 -18.45 8.92
CA GLY A 84 13.04 -18.24 8.89
C GLY A 84 13.57 -17.46 7.68
N ASP A 85 12.80 -17.38 6.59
CA ASP A 85 13.15 -16.73 5.34
C ASP A 85 12.63 -15.28 5.29
N GLY A 86 13.56 -14.36 5.08
CA GLY A 86 13.25 -12.92 5.07
C GLY A 86 12.33 -12.50 3.93
N ALA A 87 12.36 -13.19 2.78
CA ALA A 87 11.51 -12.85 1.64
C ALA A 87 10.05 -13.25 1.90
N ILE A 88 9.81 -14.41 2.51
CA ILE A 88 8.46 -14.82 2.94
C ILE A 88 7.88 -13.79 3.90
N ARG A 89 8.66 -13.37 4.92
CA ARG A 89 8.23 -12.34 5.87
C ARG A 89 7.90 -11.01 5.18
N CYS A 90 8.78 -10.51 4.31
CA CYS A 90 8.55 -9.29 3.54
C CYS A 90 7.28 -9.36 2.69
N PHE A 91 7.09 -10.45 1.92
CA PHE A 91 5.87 -10.62 1.12
C PHE A 91 4.63 -10.78 2.00
N SER A 92 4.76 -11.38 3.17
CA SER A 92 3.65 -11.49 4.12
C SER A 92 3.14 -10.14 4.63
N HIS A 93 4.03 -9.17 4.81
CA HIS A 93 3.63 -7.82 5.17
C HIS A 93 2.88 -7.16 4.03
N ILE A 94 3.38 -7.28 2.80
CA ILE A 94 2.78 -6.66 1.61
C ILE A 94 1.38 -7.25 1.31
N PHE A 95 1.24 -8.59 1.31
CA PHE A 95 0.04 -9.25 0.76
C PHE A 95 -0.96 -9.76 1.81
N ARG A 96 -0.66 -9.70 3.11
CA ARG A 96 -1.55 -10.27 4.15
C ARG A 96 -1.88 -9.35 5.32
N GLU A 97 -1.08 -8.33 5.65
CA GLU A 97 -1.47 -7.34 6.67
C GLU A 97 -2.47 -6.32 6.07
N SER A 98 -3.70 -6.74 5.75
CA SER A 98 -4.76 -5.86 5.22
C SER A 98 -5.41 -4.93 6.25
N ILE A 99 -4.87 -4.83 7.47
CA ILE A 99 -5.55 -4.15 8.59
C ILE A 99 -4.93 -2.79 8.94
N ASP A 100 -3.69 -2.49 8.51
CA ASP A 100 -3.07 -1.18 8.77
C ASP A 100 -2.11 -0.75 7.65
N PRO A 101 -2.62 -0.03 6.64
CA PRO A 101 -1.82 0.52 5.55
C PRO A 101 -0.68 1.42 6.02
N GLU A 102 -0.86 2.15 7.12
CA GLU A 102 0.15 3.06 7.67
C GLU A 102 1.32 2.30 8.29
N LYS A 103 1.07 1.10 8.81
CA LYS A 103 2.11 0.22 9.36
C LYS A 103 2.93 -0.43 8.23
N GLN A 104 2.29 -0.83 7.13
CA GLN A 104 2.97 -1.31 5.93
C GLN A 104 3.87 -0.23 5.32
N ILE A 105 3.35 1.00 5.19
CA ILE A 105 4.11 2.14 4.68
C ILE A 105 5.33 2.43 5.58
N ARG A 106 5.14 2.52 6.90
CA ARG A 106 6.23 2.74 7.86
C ARG A 106 7.32 1.66 7.80
N TYR A 107 6.94 0.40 7.56
CA TYR A 107 7.90 -0.67 7.37
C TYR A 107 8.69 -0.53 6.07
N LEU A 108 7.99 -0.27 4.95
CA LEU A 108 8.63 -0.05 3.65
C LEU A 108 9.60 1.13 3.69
N GLU A 109 9.21 2.23 4.35
CA GLU A 109 10.08 3.39 4.56
C GLU A 109 11.31 3.04 5.41
N LYS A 110 11.14 2.22 6.45
CA LYS A 110 12.26 1.75 7.29
C LYS A 110 13.27 0.90 6.50
N GLU A 111 12.79 0.14 5.52
CA GLU A 111 13.62 -0.65 4.60
C GLU A 111 14.14 0.17 3.39
N GLY A 112 13.89 1.49 3.38
CA GLY A 112 14.39 2.41 2.36
C GLY A 112 13.58 2.43 1.05
N VAL A 113 12.37 1.88 1.06
CA VAL A 113 11.44 1.90 -0.07
C VAL A 113 10.49 3.08 0.09
N SER A 114 10.61 4.09 -0.78
CA SER A 114 9.70 5.25 -0.76
C SER A 114 8.34 4.88 -1.34
N VAL A 115 7.29 4.96 -0.52
CA VAL A 115 5.92 4.75 -0.98
C VAL A 115 5.35 6.07 -1.48
N THR A 116 5.15 6.20 -2.81
CA THR A 116 4.52 7.38 -3.41
C THR A 116 3.02 7.14 -3.61
N ALA A 117 2.22 8.20 -3.79
CA ALA A 117 0.78 8.07 -4.10
C ALA A 117 0.51 7.17 -5.32
N HIS A 118 1.41 7.22 -6.32
CA HIS A 118 1.36 6.32 -7.49
C HIS A 118 1.63 4.85 -7.14
N THR A 119 2.50 4.57 -6.17
CA THR A 119 2.81 3.22 -5.71
C THR A 119 1.64 2.61 -4.92
N ILE A 120 0.91 3.43 -4.15
CA ILE A 120 -0.30 3.02 -3.43
C ILE A 120 -1.42 2.64 -4.40
N ASP A 121 -1.64 3.48 -5.42
CA ASP A 121 -2.64 3.24 -6.48
C ASP A 121 -2.38 1.91 -7.22
N GLN A 122 -1.11 1.62 -7.55
CA GLN A 122 -0.72 0.35 -8.15
C GLN A 122 -0.86 -0.86 -7.23
N LEU A 123 -0.65 -0.69 -5.92
CA LEU A 123 -0.83 -1.75 -4.92
C LEU A 123 -2.32 -2.10 -4.75
N ASP A 124 -3.20 -1.10 -4.75
CA ASP A 124 -4.65 -1.29 -4.67
C ASP A 124 -5.19 -2.03 -5.90
N ASP A 125 -4.74 -1.66 -7.10
CA ASP A 125 -5.04 -2.38 -8.34
C ASP A 125 -4.55 -3.84 -8.30
N CYS A 126 -3.36 -4.08 -7.74
CA CYS A 126 -2.81 -5.42 -7.58
C CYS A 126 -3.57 -6.26 -6.56
N ASN A 127 -4.08 -5.67 -5.47
CA ASN A 127 -4.91 -6.36 -4.48
C ASN A 127 -6.26 -6.81 -5.07
N GLU A 128 -6.93 -5.94 -5.83
CA GLU A 128 -8.20 -6.28 -6.51
C GLU A 128 -8.01 -7.37 -7.58
N ALA A 129 -6.87 -7.36 -8.30
CA ALA A 129 -6.54 -8.37 -9.30
C ALA A 129 -6.19 -9.76 -8.72
N GLN A 130 -5.84 -9.83 -7.43
CA GLN A 130 -5.43 -11.08 -6.75
C GLN A 130 -6.58 -11.84 -6.09
N VAL A 131 -7.77 -11.24 -5.94
CA VAL A 131 -8.91 -11.94 -5.37
C VAL A 131 -9.57 -12.83 -6.44
N VAL A 132 -9.32 -14.13 -6.35
CA VAL A 132 -10.05 -15.14 -7.14
C VAL A 132 -11.43 -15.33 -6.53
N TRP A 133 -12.44 -14.75 -7.17
CA TRP A 133 -13.84 -14.91 -6.77
C TRP A 133 -14.37 -16.25 -7.28
N ALA A 134 -14.49 -17.23 -6.40
CA ALA A 134 -15.05 -18.55 -6.73
C ALA A 134 -16.51 -18.47 -7.22
N ASP A 135 -17.26 -17.43 -6.82
CA ASP A 135 -18.64 -17.17 -7.23
C ASP A 135 -18.83 -15.69 -7.60
N PRO A 136 -19.40 -15.36 -8.78
CA PRO A 136 -19.77 -13.99 -9.17
C PRO A 136 -20.69 -13.27 -8.16
N LYS A 137 -21.47 -14.00 -7.37
CA LYS A 137 -22.27 -13.45 -6.26
C LYS A 137 -21.37 -12.89 -5.16
N MET A 138 -20.32 -13.61 -4.77
CA MET A 138 -19.38 -13.18 -3.73
C MET A 138 -18.64 -11.90 -4.15
N LYS A 139 -18.28 -11.78 -5.44
CA LYS A 139 -17.69 -10.55 -5.99
C LYS A 139 -18.62 -9.36 -5.83
N ARG A 140 -19.91 -9.53 -6.15
CA ARG A 140 -20.91 -8.45 -6.03
C ARG A 140 -21.14 -8.05 -4.57
N GLU A 141 -21.27 -9.02 -3.67
CA GLU A 141 -21.44 -8.76 -2.23
C GLU A 141 -20.23 -8.04 -1.65
N TYR A 142 -19.01 -8.42 -2.04
CA TYR A 142 -17.80 -7.72 -1.63
C TYR A 142 -17.78 -6.26 -2.11
N HIS A 143 -18.04 -6.00 -3.39
CA HIS A 143 -18.08 -4.63 -3.90
C HIS A 143 -19.17 -3.78 -3.24
N GLN A 144 -20.32 -4.39 -2.93
CA GLN A 144 -21.39 -3.73 -2.20
C GLN A 144 -20.94 -3.37 -0.77
N MET A 145 -20.39 -4.32 -0.02
CA MET A 145 -19.89 -4.06 1.33
C MET A 145 -18.75 -3.03 1.34
N LYS A 146 -17.88 -3.03 0.32
CA LYS A 146 -16.83 -2.03 0.14
C LYS A 146 -17.42 -0.63 -0.05
N ALA A 147 -18.42 -0.49 -0.93
CA ALA A 147 -19.11 0.78 -1.14
C ALA A 147 -19.84 1.27 0.14
N GLU A 148 -20.47 0.36 0.88
CA GLU A 148 -21.12 0.67 2.16
C GLU A 148 -20.10 1.12 3.22
N ARG A 149 -18.94 0.46 3.29
CA ARG A 149 -17.82 0.85 4.16
C ARG A 149 -17.32 2.25 3.80
N ASP A 150 -17.07 2.53 2.53
CA ASP A 150 -16.53 3.81 2.07
C ASP A 150 -17.51 4.96 2.35
N ALA A 151 -18.81 4.72 2.13
CA ALA A 151 -19.86 5.66 2.51
C ALA A 151 -19.93 5.89 4.03
N CYS A 152 -19.63 4.88 4.85
CA CYS A 152 -19.56 5.01 6.31
C CYS A 152 -18.34 5.85 6.74
N ILE A 153 -17.18 5.64 6.11
CA ILE A 153 -15.95 6.40 6.35
C ILE A 153 -16.18 7.89 6.06
N GLU A 154 -16.81 8.22 4.93
CA GLU A 154 -17.17 9.61 4.60
C GLU A 154 -18.08 10.25 5.66
N LYS A 155 -19.06 9.52 6.17
CA LYS A 155 -19.91 10.01 7.28
C LYS A 155 -19.11 10.27 8.55
N ILE A 156 -18.16 9.39 8.89
CA ILE A 156 -17.30 9.58 10.06
C ILE A 156 -16.47 10.85 9.93
N TYR A 157 -15.87 11.09 8.76
CA TYR A 157 -15.14 12.33 8.50
C TYR A 157 -16.04 13.56 8.58
N GLY A 158 -17.27 13.47 8.06
CA GLY A 158 -18.29 14.52 8.20
C GLY A 158 -18.59 14.84 9.66
N PHE A 159 -18.89 13.83 10.48
CA PHE A 159 -19.15 14.02 11.91
C PHE A 159 -17.95 14.56 12.68
N LYS A 160 -16.73 14.16 12.30
CA LYS A 160 -15.52 14.69 12.92
C LYS A 160 -15.37 16.19 12.65
N SER A 161 -15.58 16.61 11.41
CA SER A 161 -15.56 18.01 11.00
C SER A 161 -16.63 18.84 11.72
N GLU A 162 -17.86 18.31 11.83
CA GLU A 162 -18.94 18.97 12.56
C GLU A 162 -18.61 19.12 14.06
N ASN A 163 -18.04 18.10 14.68
CA ASN A 163 -17.64 18.12 16.08
C ASN A 163 -16.52 19.16 16.34
N ASP A 164 -15.54 19.26 15.44
CA ASP A 164 -14.50 20.29 15.52
C ASP A 164 -15.08 21.71 15.38
N GLY A 165 -16.09 21.87 14.53
CA GLY A 165 -16.87 23.11 14.40
C GLY A 165 -17.61 23.48 15.69
N LEU A 166 -18.36 22.54 16.27
CA LEU A 166 -19.08 22.72 17.54
C LEU A 166 -18.15 23.05 18.70
N LYS A 167 -16.98 22.40 18.75
CA LYS A 167 -15.97 22.67 19.76
C LYS A 167 -15.44 24.10 19.68
N SER A 168 -15.20 24.59 18.45
CA SER A 168 -14.78 25.96 18.21
C SER A 168 -15.86 26.98 18.63
N GLU A 169 -17.13 26.68 18.37
CA GLU A 169 -18.25 27.53 18.80
C GLU A 169 -18.39 27.56 20.34
N TYR A 170 -18.24 26.40 20.98
CA TYR A 170 -18.24 26.28 22.44
C TYR A 170 -17.15 27.16 23.08
N ASP A 171 -15.91 27.09 22.58
CA ASP A 171 -14.79 27.88 23.09
C ASP A 171 -15.01 29.39 22.91
N ARG A 172 -15.63 29.79 21.79
CA ARG A 172 -16.03 31.19 21.54
C ARG A 172 -17.09 31.67 22.51
N LEU A 173 -18.14 30.87 22.76
CA LEU A 173 -19.19 31.21 23.71
C LEU A 173 -18.65 31.29 25.14
N ARG A 174 -17.77 30.36 25.53
CA ARG A 174 -17.09 30.36 26.82
C ARG A 174 -16.27 31.64 27.02
N SER A 175 -15.47 32.02 26.04
CA SER A 175 -14.68 33.26 26.08
C SER A 175 -15.56 34.51 26.23
N ARG A 176 -16.71 34.55 25.54
CA ARG A 176 -17.67 35.65 25.65
C ARG A 176 -18.33 35.71 27.03
N LEU A 177 -18.65 34.56 27.62
CA LEU A 177 -19.18 34.47 28.98
C LEU A 177 -18.18 34.99 30.01
N ASP A 178 -16.91 34.60 29.89
CA ASP A 178 -15.85 35.06 30.79
C ASP A 178 -15.61 36.56 30.69
N LEU A 179 -15.65 37.13 29.47
CA LEU A 179 -15.62 38.58 29.27
C LEU A 179 -16.80 39.28 29.95
N LEU A 180 -18.01 38.73 29.83
CA LEU A 180 -19.20 39.31 30.45
C LEU A 180 -19.11 39.29 31.98
N LYS A 181 -18.63 38.17 32.55
CA LYS A 181 -18.37 38.05 33.99
C LYS A 181 -17.35 39.08 34.47
N GLY A 182 -16.32 39.36 33.68
CA GLY A 182 -15.33 40.40 33.98
C GLY A 182 -15.90 41.81 33.97
N LYS A 183 -16.81 42.13 33.04
CA LYS A 183 -17.45 43.46 32.93
C LYS A 183 -18.58 43.70 33.93
N TYR A 184 -19.20 42.64 34.44
CA TYR A 184 -20.36 42.74 35.32
C TYR A 184 -20.10 43.58 36.60
N PRO A 185 -18.97 43.44 37.31
CA PRO A 185 -18.64 44.27 38.46
C PRO A 185 -18.53 45.76 38.11
N GLU A 186 -17.93 46.10 36.97
CA GLU A 186 -17.76 47.49 36.52
C GLU A 186 -19.13 48.15 36.27
N ILE A 187 -20.00 47.46 35.52
CA ILE A 187 -21.36 47.92 35.22
C ILE A 187 -22.18 48.07 36.52
N TYR A 188 -22.02 47.14 37.46
CA TYR A 188 -22.69 47.19 38.75
C TYR A 188 -22.22 48.38 39.59
N HIS A 189 -20.90 48.64 39.61
CA HIS A 189 -20.32 49.78 40.33
C HIS A 189 -20.73 51.12 39.73
N GLU A 190 -20.77 51.23 38.40
CA GLU A 190 -21.19 52.43 37.68
C GLU A 190 -22.66 52.78 37.98
N ARG A 191 -23.55 51.78 37.93
CA ARG A 191 -24.98 51.98 38.22
C ARG A 191 -25.23 52.38 39.67
N THR A 192 -24.57 51.73 40.62
CA THR A 192 -24.73 52.05 42.06
C THR A 192 -24.18 53.44 42.39
N SER A 193 -23.04 53.83 41.83
CA SER A 193 -22.46 55.17 42.00
C SER A 193 -23.36 56.26 41.42
N THR A 194 -23.92 56.03 40.22
CA THR A 194 -24.85 56.96 39.56
C THR A 194 -26.16 57.12 40.34
N PHE A 195 -26.66 56.04 40.94
CA PHE A 195 -27.89 56.07 41.74
C PHE A 195 -27.72 56.86 43.05
N ILE A 196 -26.60 56.66 43.75
CA ILE A 196 -26.29 57.41 44.98
C ILE A 196 -26.09 58.91 44.69
N GLY A 197 -25.46 59.26 43.56
CA GLY A 197 -25.27 60.65 43.15
C GLY A 197 -26.58 61.41 42.88
N LYS A 198 -27.62 60.73 42.39
CA LYS A 198 -28.94 61.33 42.12
C LYS A 198 -29.83 61.47 43.36
N GLN A 199 -29.53 60.79 44.47
CA GLN A 199 -30.26 60.96 45.74
C GLN A 199 -29.69 62.08 46.62
N LYS A 200 -28.51 62.63 46.28
CA LYS A 200 -27.82 63.69 47.03
C LYS A 200 -27.98 65.09 46.42
N CYS A 201 -28.70 65.22 45.31
CA CYS A 201 -29.12 66.49 44.70
C CYS A 201 -30.63 66.64 44.84
#